data_AF-G1V8V0-F1
#
_entry.id   AF-G1V8V0-F1
#
_cell.length_a   1.000
_cell.length_b   1.000
_cell.length_c   1.000
_cell.angle_alpha   90.00
_cell.angle_beta   90.00
_cell.angle_gamma   90.00
#
_symmetry.space_group_name_H-M   'P 1'
#
loop_
_entity.id
_entity.type
_entity.pdbx_description
1 polymer ?
#
loop_
_entity_poly.entity_id
_entity_poly.type
_entity_poly.pdbx_seq_one_letter_code
_entity_poly.pdbx_strand_id
1 'polypeptide(L)'
;MQKTKKGQLGFTLIEIISVLVILGILAAVAVPKYYDLQKEAADKAAAAVAAEAIARYNMKFSKELLGGGKTCSDALNAAKIEAFGKDDDAAGYGTDWKVTYVSNKVTAMNEANNGIYAIDFEEPFCD
;
A
#
# COMPACT_ATOMS: atom_id res chain seq x y z
N MET A 1 45.21 33.18 -44.91
CA MET A 1 44.47 32.94 -43.64
C MET A 1 44.33 31.44 -43.42
N GLN A 2 45.14 30.86 -42.54
CA GLN A 2 45.11 29.43 -42.23
C GLN A 2 44.17 29.23 -41.02
N LYS A 3 42.97 28.67 -41.24
CA LYS A 3 42.03 28.35 -40.17
C LYS A 3 42.56 27.15 -39.37
N THR A 4 42.98 27.37 -38.14
CA THR A 4 43.28 26.32 -37.15
C THR A 4 42.01 25.49 -36.91
N LYS A 5 42.02 24.22 -37.31
CA LYS A 5 40.98 23.25 -36.89
C LYS A 5 41.14 23.03 -35.39
N LYS A 6 40.19 23.55 -34.59
CA LYS A 6 40.08 23.19 -33.17
C LYS A 6 39.95 21.66 -33.10
N GLY A 7 40.91 21.02 -32.44
CA GLY A 7 40.93 19.56 -32.28
C GLY A 7 39.65 19.10 -31.60
N GLN A 8 38.85 18.29 -32.30
CA GLN A 8 37.80 17.51 -31.65
C GLN A 8 38.52 16.47 -30.78
N LEU A 9 38.59 16.73 -29.48
CA LEU A 9 38.88 15.71 -28.47
C LEU A 9 37.71 14.73 -28.51
N GLY A 10 37.81 13.69 -29.34
CA GLY A 10 36.83 12.62 -29.37
C GLY A 10 36.85 11.83 -28.07
N PHE A 11 35.69 11.38 -27.62
CA PHE A 11 35.56 10.42 -26.51
C PHE A 11 36.40 9.18 -26.81
N THR A 12 37.19 8.74 -25.83
CA THR A 12 37.98 7.52 -25.98
C THR A 12 37.11 6.29 -25.73
N LEU A 13 37.39 5.18 -26.41
CA LEU A 13 36.67 3.92 -26.18
C LEU A 13 36.79 3.45 -24.71
N ILE A 14 37.96 3.68 -24.10
CA ILE A 14 38.19 3.31 -22.70
C ILE A 14 37.30 4.10 -21.73
N GLU A 15 37.02 5.36 -22.03
CA GLU A 15 36.18 6.22 -21.22
C GLU A 15 34.73 5.72 -21.22
N ILE A 16 34.20 5.35 -22.39
CA ILE A 16 32.88 4.73 -22.49
C ILE A 16 32.81 3.38 -21.76
N ILE A 17 33.84 2.53 -21.90
CA ILE A 17 33.87 1.22 -21.22
C ILE A 17 33.90 1.39 -19.70
N SER A 18 34.72 2.31 -19.19
CA SER A 18 34.81 2.55 -17.74
C SER A 18 33.48 3.01 -17.14
N VAL A 19 32.73 3.87 -17.85
CA VAL A 19 31.41 4.34 -17.43
C VAL A 19 30.40 3.20 -17.42
N LEU A 20 30.39 2.34 -18.45
CA LEU A 20 29.51 1.17 -18.50
C LEU A 20 29.79 0.19 -17.36
N VAL A 21 31.06 -0.02 -17.00
CA VAL A 21 31.43 -0.87 -15.86
C VAL A 21 30.92 -0.29 -14.54
N ILE A 22 31.10 1.01 -14.30
CA ILE A 22 30.61 1.69 -13.09
C ILE A 22 29.07 1.62 -13.02
N LEU A 23 28.37 1.96 -14.12
CA LEU A 23 26.91 1.87 -14.19
C LEU A 23 26.41 0.43 -14.01
N GLY A 24 27.13 -0.57 -14.51
CA GLY A 24 26.82 -1.98 -14.31
C GLY A 24 26.87 -2.40 -12.83
N ILE A 25 27.91 -1.97 -12.10
CA ILE A 25 28.02 -2.23 -10.66
C ILE A 25 26.92 -1.51 -9.88
N LEU A 26 26.65 -0.24 -10.19
CA LEU A 26 25.59 0.52 -9.53
C LEU A 26 24.21 -0.07 -9.78
N ALA A 27 23.92 -0.51 -11.01
CA ALA A 27 22.66 -1.16 -11.34
C ALA A 27 22.47 -2.48 -10.58
N ALA A 28 23.52 -3.29 -10.45
CA ALA A 28 23.48 -4.56 -9.73
C ALA A 28 23.06 -4.42 -8.25
N VAL A 29 23.45 -3.32 -7.60
CA VAL A 29 23.08 -3.04 -6.19
C VAL A 29 21.79 -2.22 -6.05
N ALA A 30 21.54 -1.28 -6.94
CA ALA A 30 20.42 -0.34 -6.82
C ALA A 30 19.07 -0.97 -7.18
N VAL A 31 19.03 -1.83 -8.21
CA VAL A 31 17.80 -2.48 -8.69
C VAL A 31 17.11 -3.34 -7.63
N PRO A 32 17.78 -4.31 -6.96
CA PRO A 32 17.12 -5.12 -5.93
C PRO A 32 16.62 -4.25 -4.78
N LYS A 33 17.42 -3.27 -4.34
CA LYS A 33 17.03 -2.36 -3.26
C LYS A 33 15.80 -1.52 -3.62
N TYR A 34 15.69 -1.10 -4.89
CA TYR A 34 14.54 -0.35 -5.37
C TYR A 34 13.25 -1.19 -5.32
N TYR A 35 13.30 -2.47 -5.70
CA TYR A 35 12.15 -3.37 -5.58
C TYR A 35 11.73 -3.60 -4.13
N ASP A 36 12.69 -3.81 -3.23
CA ASP A 36 12.39 -3.95 -1.79
C ASP A 36 11.69 -2.71 -1.22
N LEU A 37 12.18 -1.51 -1.58
CA LEU A 37 11.57 -0.24 -1.14
C LEU A 37 10.15 -0.05 -1.69
N GLN A 38 9.90 -0.43 -2.94
CA GLN A 38 8.56 -0.39 -3.50
C GLN A 38 7.61 -1.34 -2.75
N LYS A 39 8.06 -2.56 -2.46
CA LYS A 39 7.26 -3.51 -1.69
C LYS A 39 6.97 -3.01 -0.28
N GLU A 40 7.98 -2.49 0.42
CA GLU A 40 7.80 -1.92 1.75
C GLU A 40 6.83 -0.73 1.75
N ALA A 41 6.89 0.12 0.72
CA ALA A 41 5.95 1.23 0.56
C ALA A 41 4.52 0.74 0.32
N ALA A 42 4.34 -0.30 -0.52
CA ALA A 42 3.04 -0.91 -0.78
C ALA A 42 2.44 -1.54 0.49
N ASP A 43 3.23 -2.27 1.26
CA ASP A 43 2.79 -2.90 2.51
C ASP A 43 2.47 -1.85 3.59
N LYS A 44 3.22 -0.73 3.67
CA LYS A 44 2.89 0.40 4.55
C LYS A 44 1.60 1.13 4.15
N ALA A 45 1.36 1.29 2.86
CA ALA A 45 0.10 1.85 2.38
C ALA A 45 -1.08 0.93 2.72
N ALA A 46 -0.89 -0.39 2.63
CA ALA A 46 -1.89 -1.37 3.07
C ALA A 46 -2.18 -1.24 4.58
N ALA A 47 -1.15 -1.02 5.40
CA ALA A 47 -1.34 -0.77 6.83
C ALA A 47 -2.19 0.47 7.11
N ALA A 48 -1.99 1.55 6.36
CA ALA A 48 -2.80 2.76 6.48
C ALA A 48 -4.27 2.52 6.13
N VAL A 49 -4.53 1.75 5.06
CA VAL A 49 -5.90 1.40 4.64
C VAL A 49 -6.58 0.49 5.66
N ALA A 50 -5.87 -0.48 6.24
CA ALA A 50 -6.41 -1.31 7.32
C ALA A 50 -6.79 -0.46 8.55
N ALA A 51 -5.95 0.51 8.93
CA ALA A 51 -6.25 1.43 10.02
C ALA A 51 -7.44 2.34 9.71
N GLU A 52 -7.57 2.81 8.46
CA GLU A 52 -8.74 3.55 8.01
C GLU A 52 -10.03 2.72 8.14
N ALA A 53 -9.98 1.45 7.75
CA ALA A 53 -11.14 0.56 7.87
C ALA A 53 -11.60 0.39 9.33
N ILE A 54 -10.66 0.18 10.24
CA ILE A 54 -10.95 0.12 11.68
C ILE A 54 -11.51 1.45 12.20
N ALA A 55 -11.00 2.59 11.72
CA ALA A 55 -11.54 3.89 12.09
C ALA A 55 -12.98 4.08 11.60
N ARG A 56 -13.27 3.72 10.34
CA ARG A 56 -14.63 3.74 9.77
C ARG A 56 -15.58 2.83 10.55
N TYR A 57 -15.11 1.64 10.93
CA TYR A 57 -15.85 0.72 11.80
C TYR A 57 -16.26 1.40 13.10
N ASN A 58 -15.30 1.95 13.85
CA ASN A 58 -15.56 2.56 15.15
C ASN A 58 -16.49 3.78 15.05
N MET A 59 -16.32 4.61 14.01
CA MET A 59 -17.18 5.76 13.76
C MET A 59 -18.62 5.33 13.44
N LYS A 60 -18.79 4.32 12.58
CA LYS A 60 -20.10 3.79 12.21
C LYS A 60 -20.78 3.14 13.41
N PHE A 61 -20.06 2.30 14.15
CA PHE A 61 -20.55 1.66 15.38
C PHE A 61 -21.06 2.70 16.38
N SER A 62 -20.22 3.70 16.69
CA SER A 62 -20.58 4.78 17.63
C SER A 62 -21.81 5.57 17.15
N LYS A 63 -21.90 5.86 15.85
CA LYS A 63 -23.03 6.59 15.27
C LYS A 63 -24.34 5.81 15.36
N GLU A 64 -24.31 4.50 15.12
CA GLU A 64 -25.51 3.66 15.19
C GLU A 64 -25.99 3.47 16.63
N LEU A 65 -25.07 3.38 17.60
CA LEU A 65 -25.42 3.34 19.03
C LEU A 65 -26.06 4.65 19.52
N LEU A 66 -25.50 5.80 19.12
CA LEU A 66 -26.03 7.11 19.50
C LEU A 66 -27.35 7.46 18.80
N GLY A 67 -27.63 6.84 17.64
CA GLY A 67 -28.82 7.11 16.83
C GLY A 67 -30.15 6.68 17.46
N GLY A 68 -30.12 5.93 18.58
CA GLY A 68 -31.31 5.58 19.37
C GLY A 68 -32.32 4.73 18.60
N GLY A 69 -32.11 3.41 18.55
CA GLY A 69 -33.08 2.50 17.95
C GLY A 69 -32.55 1.14 17.49
N LYS A 70 -31.24 0.91 17.57
CA LYS A 70 -30.61 -0.36 17.22
C LYS A 70 -29.99 -1.03 18.44
N THR A 71 -30.03 -2.36 18.46
CA THR A 71 -29.29 -3.13 19.46
C THR A 71 -27.78 -2.99 19.20
N CYS A 72 -26.97 -3.27 20.22
CA CYS A 72 -25.51 -3.26 20.05
C CYS A 72 -25.06 -4.22 18.94
N SER A 73 -25.69 -5.40 18.82
CA SER A 73 -25.43 -6.37 17.75
C SER A 73 -25.76 -5.81 16.35
N ASP A 74 -26.86 -5.06 16.20
CA ASP A 74 -27.20 -4.44 14.91
C ASP A 74 -26.22 -3.33 14.53
N ALA A 75 -25.73 -2.59 15.52
CA ALA A 75 -24.70 -1.56 15.33
C ALA A 75 -23.36 -2.18 14.90
N LEU A 76 -22.94 -3.31 15.51
CA LEU A 76 -21.74 -4.05 15.10
C LEU A 76 -21.86 -4.52 13.65
N ASN A 77 -22.97 -5.15 13.29
CA ASN A 77 -23.19 -5.66 11.94
C ASN A 77 -23.19 -4.52 10.91
N ALA A 78 -23.83 -3.39 11.22
CA ALA A 78 -23.80 -2.21 10.35
C ALA A 78 -22.38 -1.63 10.20
N ALA A 79 -21.58 -1.63 11.26
CA ALA A 79 -20.19 -1.19 11.22
C ALA A 79 -19.29 -2.14 10.41
N LYS A 80 -19.46 -3.45 10.55
CA LYS A 80 -18.78 -4.46 9.72
C LYS A 80 -19.04 -4.25 8.25
N ILE A 81 -20.32 -4.12 7.88
CA ILE A 81 -20.72 -3.97 6.48
C ILE A 81 -20.11 -2.72 5.85
N GLU A 82 -20.07 -1.61 6.59
CA GLU A 82 -19.48 -0.35 6.13
C GLU A 82 -17.96 -0.45 5.98
N ALA A 83 -17.28 -1.06 6.95
CA ALA A 83 -15.82 -1.07 7.02
C ALA A 83 -15.17 -2.18 6.20
N PHE A 84 -15.79 -3.36 6.17
CA PHE A 84 -15.17 -4.59 5.66
C PHE A 84 -15.96 -5.23 4.52
N GLY A 85 -17.20 -4.78 4.27
CA GLY A 85 -18.07 -5.34 3.25
C GLY A 85 -19.04 -6.36 3.83
N LYS A 86 -19.89 -6.92 2.97
CA LYS A 86 -20.83 -7.98 3.36
C LYS A 86 -20.14 -9.33 3.20
N ASP A 87 -20.27 -10.19 4.21
CA ASP A 87 -19.76 -11.57 4.16
C ASP A 87 -18.28 -11.63 3.72
N ASP A 88 -17.92 -12.52 2.79
CA ASP A 88 -16.55 -12.65 2.24
C ASP A 88 -16.22 -11.60 1.15
N ASP A 89 -17.14 -10.67 0.84
CA ASP A 89 -16.91 -9.63 -0.16
C ASP A 89 -16.05 -8.51 0.43
N ALA A 90 -14.88 -8.30 -0.17
CA ALA A 90 -13.97 -7.24 0.28
C ALA A 90 -14.55 -5.84 0.05
N ALA A 91 -14.55 -4.99 1.09
CA ALA A 91 -14.83 -3.57 0.97
C ALA A 91 -13.80 -2.87 0.09
N GLY A 92 -14.27 -2.02 -0.82
CA GLY A 92 -13.42 -1.20 -1.68
C GLY A 92 -12.97 0.11 -1.00
N TYR A 93 -11.68 0.39 -1.04
CA TYR A 93 -11.07 1.63 -0.53
C TYR A 93 -10.44 2.44 -1.68
N GLY A 94 -11.30 2.97 -2.55
CA GLY A 94 -10.85 3.57 -3.82
C GLY A 94 -10.82 2.53 -4.94
N THR A 95 -9.89 2.66 -5.88
CA THR A 95 -9.86 1.84 -7.11
C THR A 95 -9.25 0.47 -6.90
N ASP A 96 -8.11 0.39 -6.22
CA ASP A 96 -7.26 -0.81 -6.19
C ASP A 96 -7.15 -1.44 -4.80
N TRP A 97 -7.77 -0.84 -3.79
CA TRP A 97 -7.70 -1.33 -2.41
C TRP A 97 -8.92 -2.13 -2.03
N LYS A 98 -8.67 -3.28 -1.43
CA LYS A 98 -9.65 -4.21 -0.90
C LYS A 98 -9.36 -4.48 0.56
N VAL A 99 -10.38 -4.44 1.40
CA VAL A 99 -10.28 -4.80 2.81
C VAL A 99 -11.24 -5.94 3.11
N THR A 100 -10.74 -7.01 3.71
CA THR A 100 -11.54 -8.15 4.18
C THR A 100 -11.41 -8.29 5.69
N TYR A 101 -12.42 -8.93 6.29
CA TYR A 101 -12.41 -9.27 7.71
C TYR A 101 -12.80 -10.74 7.89
N VAL A 102 -11.82 -11.56 8.30
CA VAL A 102 -12.01 -13.01 8.49
C VAL A 102 -11.33 -13.42 9.79
N SER A 103 -12.05 -14.16 10.65
CA SER A 103 -11.50 -14.71 11.90
C SER A 103 -10.76 -13.68 12.77
N ASN A 104 -11.40 -12.54 13.06
CA ASN A 104 -10.83 -11.43 13.85
C ASN A 104 -9.58 -10.77 13.24
N LYS A 105 -9.41 -10.88 11.92
CA LYS A 105 -8.29 -10.29 11.21
C LYS A 105 -8.76 -9.40 10.08
N VAL A 106 -8.37 -8.13 10.13
CA VAL A 106 -8.57 -7.17 9.04
C VAL A 106 -7.38 -7.28 8.11
N THR A 107 -7.63 -7.60 6.84
CA THR A 107 -6.59 -7.68 5.80
C THR A 107 -6.87 -6.62 4.75
N ALA A 108 -5.92 -5.72 4.55
CA ALA A 108 -5.92 -4.77 3.44
C ALA A 108 -4.96 -5.25 2.35
N MET A 109 -5.43 -5.23 1.11
CA MET A 109 -4.66 -5.61 -0.07
C MET A 109 -4.83 -4.57 -1.16
N ASN A 110 -3.74 -4.25 -1.84
CA ASN A 110 -3.75 -3.52 -3.10
C ASN A 110 -3.64 -4.50 -4.27
N GLU A 111 -4.62 -4.49 -5.17
CA GLU A 111 -4.66 -5.39 -6.33
C GLU A 111 -3.67 -5.01 -7.43
N ALA A 112 -3.19 -3.75 -7.46
CA ALA A 112 -2.29 -3.25 -8.50
C ALA A 112 -0.80 -3.46 -8.19
N ASN A 113 -0.40 -3.45 -6.92
CA ASN A 113 1.01 -3.55 -6.49
C ASN A 113 1.28 -4.67 -5.47
N ASN A 114 0.28 -5.50 -5.16
CA ASN A 114 0.39 -6.61 -4.21
C ASN A 114 0.85 -6.21 -2.80
N GLY A 115 0.67 -4.95 -2.41
CA GLY A 115 0.84 -4.51 -1.03
C GLY A 115 -0.20 -5.16 -0.14
N ILE A 116 0.23 -5.88 0.89
CA ILE A 116 -0.67 -6.63 1.79
C ILE A 116 -0.28 -6.35 3.23
N TYR A 117 -1.28 -6.05 4.05
CA TYR A 117 -1.12 -5.91 5.48
C TYR A 117 -2.32 -6.50 6.21
N ALA A 118 -2.05 -7.22 7.30
CA ALA A 118 -3.08 -7.78 8.14
C ALA A 118 -2.85 -7.40 9.61
N ILE A 119 -3.93 -7.09 10.30
CA ILE A 119 -3.93 -6.73 11.72
C ILE A 119 -5.05 -7.46 12.42
N ASP A 120 -4.75 -7.98 13.62
CA ASP A 120 -5.77 -8.56 14.47
C ASP A 120 -6.67 -7.44 15.02
N PHE A 121 -7.97 -7.64 14.88
CA PHE A 121 -8.99 -6.69 15.29
C PHE A 121 -9.96 -7.40 16.24
N GLU A 122 -9.94 -6.99 17.49
CA GLU A 122 -10.90 -7.42 18.49
C GLU A 122 -12.13 -6.52 18.40
N GLU A 123 -13.29 -7.14 18.19
CA GLU A 123 -14.55 -6.41 18.13
C GLU A 123 -14.98 -5.94 19.53
N PRO A 124 -15.66 -4.79 19.63
CA PRO A 124 -16.25 -4.36 20.89
C PRO A 124 -17.32 -5.36 21.35
N PHE A 125 -17.30 -5.67 22.64
CA PHE A 125 -18.31 -6.52 23.27
C PHE A 125 -19.66 -5.81 23.35
N CYS A 126 -20.71 -6.55 23.03
CA CYS A 126 -22.10 -6.17 23.22
C CYS A 126 -22.71 -7.11 24.24
N ASP A 127 -22.92 -6.63 25.47
CA ASP A 127 -23.73 -7.30 26.50
C ASP A 127 -25.22 -6.92 26.37
#